data_AF-A0A9N8GXI2-F1
#
_entry.id   AF-A0A9N8GXI2-F1
#
_cell.length_a   1.000
_cell.length_b   1.000
_cell.length_c   1.000
_cell.angle_alpha   90.00
_cell.angle_beta   90.00
_cell.angle_gamma   90.00
#
_symmetry.space_group_name_H-M   'P 1'
#
loop_
_entity.id
_entity.type
_entity.pdbx_description
1 polymer ?
#
loop_
_entity_poly.entity_id
_entity_poly.type
_entity_poly.pdbx_seq_one_letter_code
_entity_poly.pdbx_strand_id
1 'polypeptide(L)' 'MNFFYEFLLRYYIQPAFALAGMGTESDDEKSEVQRYYRAEIHLKEGGQDYNVMGWEKEQIIHDILDQYEKHIHFLHLLGK' A
#
# COMPACT_ATOMS: atom_id res chain seq x y z
N MET A 1 11.33 -6.58 20.64
CA MET A 1 11.30 -5.64 19.50
C MET A 1 9.84 -5.22 19.34
N ASN A 2 9.53 -3.93 19.24
CA ASN A 2 8.12 -3.48 19.16
C ASN A 2 7.55 -3.77 17.76
N PHE A 3 6.27 -4.15 17.72
CA PHE A 3 5.51 -4.28 16.48
C PHE A 3 5.14 -2.91 15.94
N PHE A 4 5.25 -2.72 14.63
CA PHE A 4 4.86 -1.49 13.93
C PHE A 4 4.05 -1.86 12.70
N TYR A 5 2.95 -1.14 12.51
CA TYR A 5 2.07 -1.24 11.36
C TYR A 5 1.64 0.17 10.99
N GLU A 6 2.11 0.68 9.85
CA GLU A 6 1.82 2.04 9.40
C GLU A 6 1.20 2.03 8.01
N PHE A 7 0.24 2.93 7.81
CA PHE A 7 -0.42 3.15 6.53
C PHE A 7 0.19 4.38 5.86
N LEU A 8 0.73 4.22 4.66
CA LEU A 8 1.25 5.31 3.85
C LEU A 8 0.44 5.48 2.59
N LEU A 9 -0.19 6.64 2.45
CA LEU A 9 -0.81 7.04 1.20
C LEU A 9 0.27 7.58 0.25
N ARG A 10 0.44 6.94 -0.90
CA ARG A 10 1.37 7.36 -1.95
C ARG A 10 0.63 7.63 -3.25
N TYR A 11 1.13 8.59 -4.02
CA TYR A 11 0.70 8.79 -5.40
C TYR A 11 1.81 8.36 -6.36
N TYR A 12 1.40 7.91 -7.53
CA TYR A 12 2.27 7.45 -8.60
C TYR A 12 1.83 8.06 -9.92
N ILE A 13 2.79 8.31 -10.79
CA ILE A 13 2.49 8.84 -12.12
C ILE A 13 2.03 7.69 -13.01
N GLN A 14 0.86 7.85 -13.63
CA GLN A 14 0.33 6.88 -14.57
C GLN A 14 1.21 6.87 -15.84
N PRO A 15 1.64 5.69 -16.31
CA PRO A 15 2.50 5.62 -17.48
C PRO A 15 1.73 6.00 -18.76
N ALA A 16 2.42 6.65 -19.70
CA ALA A 16 1.82 7.24 -20.91
C ALA A 16 1.01 6.24 -21.76
N PHE A 17 1.35 4.95 -21.75
CA PHE A 17 0.62 3.92 -22.50
C PHE A 17 -0.77 3.62 -21.90
N ALA A 18 -0.95 3.75 -20.58
CA ALA A 18 -2.24 3.56 -19.94
C ALA A 18 -3.21 4.71 -20.26
N LEU A 19 -2.67 5.88 -20.60
CA LEU A 19 -3.42 7.06 -21.02
C LEU A 19 -3.84 6.98 -22.50
N ALA A 20 -3.16 6.18 -23.33
CA ALA A 20 -3.41 6.11 -24.78
C ALA A 20 -4.81 5.57 -25.16
N GLY A 21 -5.53 4.95 -24.22
CA GLY A 21 -6.91 4.50 -24.39
C GLY A 21 -7.97 5.44 -23.81
N MET A 22 -7.58 6.45 -23.03
CA MET A 22 -8.46 7.51 -22.55
C MET A 22 -8.43 8.62 -23.59
N GLY A 23 -9.57 8.87 -24.25
CA GLY A 23 -9.69 9.84 -25.34
C GLY A 23 -9.19 11.24 -24.95
N THR A 24 -8.98 12.09 -25.95
CA THR A 24 -8.44 13.45 -25.84
C THR A 24 -9.29 14.36 -24.93
N GLU A 25 -9.13 14.21 -23.63
CA GLU A 25 -9.60 15.16 -22.63
C GLU A 25 -8.56 16.27 -22.49
N SER A 26 -9.05 17.47 -22.17
CA SER A 26 -8.37 18.75 -22.34
C SER A 26 -7.04 18.84 -21.57
N ASP A 27 -6.10 19.68 -22.04
CA ASP A 27 -4.73 19.77 -21.47
C ASP A 27 -4.68 20.09 -19.97
N ASP A 28 -5.71 20.73 -19.41
CA ASP A 28 -5.81 21.06 -17.98
C ASP A 28 -6.22 19.84 -17.11
N GLU A 29 -7.02 18.91 -17.64
CA GLU A 29 -7.46 17.68 -16.95
C GLU A 29 -6.37 16.60 -16.90
N LYS A 30 -5.39 16.66 -17.81
CA LYS A 30 -4.26 15.71 -17.86
C LYS A 30 -3.39 15.74 -16.60
N SER A 31 -3.37 16.85 -15.85
CA SER A 31 -2.47 17.00 -14.70
C SER A 31 -2.90 16.17 -13.48
N GLU A 32 -4.20 15.97 -13.27
CA GLU A 32 -4.74 15.10 -12.22
C GLU A 32 -4.90 13.65 -12.68
N VAL A 33 -5.30 13.41 -13.94
CA VAL A 33 -5.41 12.06 -14.55
C VAL A 33 -4.06 11.33 -14.54
N GLN A 34 -2.95 12.07 -14.51
CA GLN A 34 -1.62 11.50 -14.40
C GLN A 34 -1.29 10.88 -13.04
N ARG A 35 -2.12 10.99 -11.99
CA ARG A 35 -1.78 10.45 -10.66
C ARG A 35 -2.78 9.40 -10.21
N TYR A 36 -2.28 8.23 -9.84
CA TYR A 36 -3.07 7.24 -9.11
C TYR A 36 -2.53 7.06 -7.69
N TYR A 37 -3.43 6.78 -6.75
CA TYR A 37 -3.10 6.66 -5.33
C TYR A 37 -3.07 5.19 -4.90
N ARG A 38 -2.10 4.84 -4.07
CA ARG A 38 -1.99 3.55 -3.37
C ARG A 38 -1.95 3.80 -1.87
N ALA A 39 -2.57 2.87 -1.15
CA ALA A 39 -2.52 2.74 0.29
C ALA A 39 -1.56 1.61 0.62
N GLU A 40 -0.35 1.92 1.06
CA GLU A 40 0.70 0.92 1.28
C GLU A 40 0.91 0.66 2.77
N ILE A 41 1.14 -0.61 3.10
CA ILE A 41 1.46 -1.04 4.46
C ILE A 41 2.97 -1.11 4.66
N HIS A 42 3.43 -0.44 5.72
CA HIS A 42 4.82 -0.40 6.13
C HIS A 42 4.99 -1.06 7.50
N LEU A 43 5.90 -2.03 7.57
CA LEU A 43 6.32 -2.70 8.80
C LEU A 43 7.73 -2.23 9.16
N LYS A 44 8.19 -2.58 10.36
CA LYS A 44 9.55 -2.20 10.83
C LYS A 44 10.65 -2.79 9.95
N GLU A 45 10.38 -3.95 9.36
CA GLU A 45 11.28 -4.69 8.48
C GLU A 45 11.32 -4.09 7.06
N GLY A 46 10.42 -3.16 6.74
CA GLY A 46 10.31 -2.49 5.44
C GLY A 46 8.88 -2.46 4.91
N GLY A 47 8.71 -1.77 3.78
CA GLY A 47 7.46 -1.78 3.02
C GLY A 47 7.22 -3.15 2.39
N GLN A 48 5.99 -3.66 2.48
CA GLN A 48 5.60 -4.94 1.88
C GLN A 48 5.10 -4.78 0.43
N ASP A 49 5.08 -3.54 -0.09
CA ASP A 49 4.70 -3.14 -1.46
C ASP A 49 3.35 -3.68 -1.96
N TYR A 50 2.44 -4.03 -1.04
CA TYR A 50 1.05 -4.31 -1.37
C TYR A 50 0.15 -3.12 -1.05
N ASN A 51 -0.83 -2.93 -1.92
CA ASN A 51 -1.82 -1.87 -1.85
C ASN A 51 -3.11 -2.40 -1.23
N VAL A 52 -3.63 -1.70 -0.23
CA VAL A 52 -4.88 -2.04 0.46
C VAL A 52 -6.05 -1.13 0.08
N MET A 53 -5.91 -0.30 -0.96
CA MET A 53 -7.05 0.48 -1.48
C MET A 53 -8.19 -0.45 -1.88
N GLY A 54 -9.40 -0.14 -1.42
CA GLY A 54 -10.60 -0.93 -1.69
C GLY A 54 -10.77 -2.16 -0.79
N TRP A 55 -9.91 -2.33 0.21
CA TRP A 55 -10.13 -3.34 1.24
C TRP A 55 -11.19 -2.86 2.24
N GLU A 56 -12.03 -3.79 2.64
CA GLU A 56 -12.96 -3.61 3.75
C GLU A 56 -12.21 -3.59 5.08
N LYS A 57 -12.84 -2.98 6.09
CA LYS A 57 -12.25 -2.85 7.43
C LYS A 57 -11.84 -4.20 8.01
N GLU A 58 -12.65 -5.23 7.81
CA GLU A 58 -12.39 -6.59 8.29
C GLU A 58 -11.12 -7.18 7.66
N GLN A 59 -10.84 -6.86 6.39
CA GLN A 59 -9.63 -7.31 5.71
C GLN A 59 -8.38 -6.64 6.30
N ILE A 60 -8.47 -5.34 6.62
CA ILE A 60 -7.39 -4.61 7.30
C ILE A 60 -7.14 -5.19 8.71
N ILE A 61 -8.20 -5.51 9.45
CA ILE A 61 -8.07 -6.11 10.79
C ILE A 61 -7.35 -7.46 10.70
N HIS A 62 -7.77 -8.34 9.79
CA HIS A 62 -7.11 -9.63 9.60
C HIS A 62 -5.64 -9.48 9.20
N ASP A 63 -5.32 -8.52 8.33
CA ASP A 63 -3.94 -8.27 7.93
C ASP A 63 -3.07 -7.80 9.11
N ILE A 64 -3.57 -6.89 9.94
CA ILE A 64 -2.83 -6.45 11.15
C ILE A 64 -2.56 -7.63 12.09
N LEU A 65 -3.56 -8.52 12.28
CA LEU A 65 -3.41 -9.71 13.12
C LEU A 65 -2.37 -10.67 12.54
N ASP A 66 -2.43 -10.97 11.24
CA ASP A 66 -1.46 -11.84 10.56
C ASP A 66 -0.04 -11.30 10.66
N GLN A 67 0.17 -9.99 10.49
CA GLN A 67 1.48 -9.37 10.63
C GLN A 67 1.99 -9.40 12.08
N TYR A 68 1.09 -9.22 13.05
CA TYR A 68 1.44 -9.33 14.46
C TYR A 68 1.86 -10.76 14.83
N GLU A 69 1.14 -11.77 14.36
CA GLU A 69 1.49 -13.18 14.58
C GLU A 69 2.86 -13.52 13.99
N LYS A 70 3.14 -13.08 12.76
CA LYS A 70 4.44 -13.23 12.11
C LYS A 70 5.56 -12.57 12.93
N HIS A 71 5.31 -11.37 13.47
CA HIS A 71 6.25 -10.66 14.33
C HIS A 71 6.56 -11.45 15.61
N ILE A 72 5.55 -11.99 16.28
CA ILE A 72 5.74 -12.83 17.47
C ILE A 72 6.51 -14.12 17.13
N HIS A 73 6.17 -14.78 16.03
CA HIS A 73 6.88 -15.95 15.57
C HIS A 73 8.37 -15.65 15.29
N PHE A 74 8.66 -14.51 14.64
CA PHE A 74 10.02 -14.03 14.42
C PHE A 74 10.78 -13.81 15.74
N LEU A 75 10.15 -13.23 16.77
CA LEU A 75 10.77 -13.05 18.08
C LEU A 75 11.12 -14.38 18.74
N HIS A 76 10.20 -15.35 18.72
CA HIS A 76 10.44 -16.69 19.27
C HIS A 76 11.63 -17.39 18.59
N LEU A 77 11.76 -17.29 17.27
CA LEU A 77 12.88 -17.87 16.53
C LEU A 77 14.24 -17.25 16.90
N LEU A 78 14.25 -15.99 17.33
CA LEU A 78 15.46 -15.32 17.82
C LEU A 78 15.83 -15.69 19.26
N GLY A 79 15.09 -16.61 19.91
CA GLY A 79 15.34 -17.05 21.28
C GLY A 79 15.07 -15.96 22.33
N LYS A 80 14.19 -15.00 22.02
CA LYS A 80 13.73 -13.96 22.94
C LYS A 80 12.26 -14.12 23.28
#